data_AF-A0A963JNW1-F1
#
_entry.id   AF-A0A963JNW1-F1
#
_cell.length_a   1.000
_cell.length_b   1.000
_cell.length_c   1.000
_cell.angle_alpha   90.00
_cell.angle_beta   90.00
_cell.angle_gamma   90.00
#
_symmetry.space_group_name_H-M   'P 1'
#
loop_
_entity.id
_entity.type
_entity.pdbx_description
1 polymer ?
#
loop_
_entity_poly.entity_id
_entity_poly.type
_entity_poly.pdbx_seq_one_letter_code
_entity_poly.pdbx_strand_id
1 'polypeptide(L)'
;MSGCITIKETPVSETVQVEEQIPLHLHQQQFESMQKRIEQLEKQLAERDVLIKQKSNREEDQAQVIQASSKEIAHTQVKLHRLATKSSSASLISEAEVAVAYIEQQSNSSADEELQAQAQRLLEMAVANYQRDDYATATYYASQALEFINMISDQEREQPNRTTIRFNTPIMLQTITEANLRREPSRDKAIIDVLQQGTVLTANAYQGNWLMVQTDNNTRGWVFNTLVEIMEIDRP
;
A
#
# COMPACT_ATOMS: atom_id res chain seq x y z
N MET A 1 -4.72 63.45 81.41
CA MET A 1 -3.33 63.06 81.09
C MET A 1 -3.23 61.56 81.31
N SER A 2 -3.09 60.80 80.22
CA SER A 2 -1.91 59.93 79.97
C SER A 2 -1.84 58.77 80.97
N GLY A 3 -2.10 57.51 80.62
CA GLY A 3 -1.46 56.74 79.55
C GLY A 3 -0.32 55.91 80.15
N CYS A 4 -0.48 54.58 80.20
CA CYS A 4 0.52 53.50 80.03
C CYS A 4 0.18 52.20 80.82
N ILE A 5 -0.21 51.18 80.04
CA ILE A 5 0.25 49.78 79.99
C ILE A 5 0.84 49.15 81.27
N THR A 6 0.24 48.03 81.70
CA THR A 6 0.97 46.81 82.13
C THR A 6 0.17 45.59 81.67
N ILE A 7 0.70 44.85 80.70
CA ILE A 7 0.17 43.55 80.25
C ILE A 7 0.81 42.47 81.13
N LYS A 8 -0.02 41.63 81.72
CA LYS A 8 0.35 40.49 82.56
C LYS A 8 0.41 39.25 81.65
N GLU A 9 1.57 38.61 81.55
CA GLU A 9 1.70 37.34 80.83
C GLU A 9 0.98 36.20 81.55
N THR A 10 0.30 35.33 80.79
CA THR A 10 0.13 33.87 80.94
C THR A 10 -1.00 33.38 80.00
N PRO A 11 -1.06 32.09 79.59
CA PRO A 11 -0.01 31.15 79.23
C PRO A 11 -0.19 30.59 77.79
N VAL A 12 0.78 29.79 77.34
CA VAL A 12 0.81 29.03 76.08
C VAL A 12 -0.49 28.25 75.87
N SER A 13 -1.17 28.48 74.74
CA SER A 13 -2.24 27.60 74.26
C SER A 13 -1.69 26.81 73.08
N GLU A 14 -1.46 25.51 73.31
CA GLU A 14 -1.15 24.55 72.25
C GLU A 14 -2.26 24.56 71.20
N THR A 15 -1.92 24.98 69.99
CA THR A 15 -2.74 24.72 68.81
C THR A 15 -2.63 23.23 68.50
N VAL A 16 -3.64 22.46 68.91
CA VAL A 16 -3.88 21.12 68.38
C VAL A 16 -4.19 21.27 66.89
N GLN A 17 -3.21 20.91 66.05
CA GLN A 17 -3.45 20.69 64.63
C GLN A 17 -4.37 19.46 64.52
N VAL A 18 -5.64 19.68 64.20
CA VAL A 18 -6.51 18.60 63.74
C VAL A 18 -6.07 18.27 62.32
N GLU A 19 -5.10 17.37 62.23
CA GLU A 19 -4.70 16.75 60.98
C GLU A 19 -5.86 15.84 60.55
N GLU A 20 -6.71 16.34 59.66
CA GLU A 20 -7.83 15.59 59.08
C GLU A 20 -7.24 14.51 58.16
N GLN A 21 -6.79 13.42 58.76
CA GLN A 21 -6.23 12.27 58.08
C GLN A 21 -7.36 11.57 57.31
N ILE A 22 -7.37 11.80 56.00
CA ILE A 22 -8.11 10.98 55.05
C ILE A 22 -7.74 9.51 55.33
N PRO A 23 -8.72 8.59 55.50
CA PRO A 23 -8.44 7.22 55.91
C PRO A 23 -7.41 6.56 54.97
N LEU A 24 -6.35 5.99 55.54
CA LEU A 24 -5.24 5.31 54.85
C LEU A 24 -5.71 4.35 53.72
N HIS A 25 -6.86 3.72 53.93
CA HIS A 25 -7.50 2.80 52.98
C HIS A 25 -7.96 3.48 51.68
N LEU A 26 -8.44 4.73 51.73
CA LEU A 26 -8.82 5.49 50.54
C LEU A 26 -7.59 5.84 49.70
N HIS A 27 -6.47 6.17 50.37
CA HIS A 27 -5.19 6.45 49.71
C HIS A 27 -4.62 5.20 49.02
N GLN A 28 -4.75 4.04 49.67
CA GLN A 28 -4.32 2.75 49.11
C GLN A 28 -5.16 2.34 47.91
N GLN A 29 -6.49 2.51 47.97
CA GLN A 29 -7.38 2.26 46.82
C GLN A 29 -7.10 3.21 45.65
N GLN A 30 -6.83 4.49 45.93
CA GLN A 30 -6.47 5.46 44.89
C GLN A 30 -5.13 5.12 44.23
N PHE A 31 -4.12 4.73 45.02
CA PHE A 31 -2.82 4.30 44.51
C PHE A 31 -2.93 3.06 43.62
N GLU A 32 -3.69 2.04 44.04
CA GLU A 32 -3.95 0.85 43.22
C GLU A 32 -4.69 1.20 41.91
N SER A 33 -5.65 2.15 41.96
CA SER A 33 -6.34 2.61 40.76
C SER A 33 -5.41 3.34 39.78
N MET A 34 -4.48 4.16 40.33
CA MET A 34 -3.48 4.86 39.53
C MET A 34 -2.48 3.89 38.92
N GLN A 35 -2.03 2.88 39.66
CA GLN A 35 -1.13 1.84 39.15
C GLN A 35 -1.76 1.07 37.97
N LYS A 36 -3.02 0.63 38.12
CA LYS A 36 -3.76 0.00 37.01
C LYS A 36 -3.90 0.92 35.81
N ARG A 37 -4.10 2.22 36.04
CA ARG A 37 -4.21 3.20 34.96
C ARG A 37 -2.87 3.38 34.24
N ILE A 38 -1.75 3.43 34.97
CA ILE A 38 -0.40 3.51 34.41
C ILE A 38 -0.13 2.28 33.54
N GLU A 39 -0.38 1.08 34.07
CA GLU A 39 -0.20 -0.18 33.31
C GLU A 39 -1.05 -0.20 32.03
N GLN A 40 -2.31 0.26 32.11
CA GLN A 40 -3.16 0.35 30.94
C GLN A 40 -2.67 1.39 29.91
N LEU A 41 -2.15 2.53 30.37
CA LEU A 41 -1.58 3.55 29.50
C LEU A 41 -0.28 3.07 28.85
N GLU A 42 0.59 2.38 29.58
CA GLU A 42 1.81 1.76 29.07
C GLU A 42 1.49 0.75 27.97
N LYS A 43 0.46 -0.09 28.19
CA LYS A 43 -0.04 -1.01 27.16
C LYS A 43 -0.54 -0.26 25.92
N GLN A 44 -1.32 0.79 26.09
CA GLN A 44 -1.81 1.60 24.97
C GLN A 44 -0.67 2.30 24.20
N LEU A 45 0.36 2.75 24.90
CA LEU A 45 1.56 3.33 24.29
C LEU A 45 2.30 2.28 23.47
N ALA A 46 2.54 1.09 24.02
CA ALA A 46 3.16 -0.01 23.30
C ALA A 46 2.38 -0.40 22.02
N GLU A 47 1.05 -0.49 22.11
CA GLU A 47 0.19 -0.73 20.93
C GLU A 47 0.31 0.39 19.88
N ARG A 48 0.36 1.65 20.32
CA ARG A 48 0.53 2.81 19.43
C ARG A 48 1.91 2.84 18.77
N ASP A 49 2.97 2.51 19.49
CA ASP A 49 4.34 2.47 18.96
C ASP A 49 4.49 1.40 17.88
N VAL A 50 3.86 0.23 18.08
CA VAL A 50 3.79 -0.81 17.05
C VAL A 50 3.07 -0.30 15.81
N LEU A 51 1.91 0.36 15.98
CA LEU A 51 1.16 0.94 14.86
C LEU A 51 1.94 2.04 14.13
N ILE A 52 2.65 2.91 14.86
CA ILE A 52 3.49 3.95 14.27
C ILE A 52 4.62 3.32 13.46
N LYS A 53 5.28 2.29 14.00
CA LYS A 53 6.34 1.57 13.31
C LYS A 53 5.82 0.88 12.05
N GLN A 54 4.69 0.20 12.12
CA GLN A 54 4.04 -0.42 10.96
C GLN A 54 3.69 0.61 9.89
N LYS A 55 3.13 1.77 10.30
CA LYS A 55 2.80 2.85 9.38
C LYS A 55 4.06 3.45 8.73
N SER A 56 5.12 3.67 9.50
CA SER A 56 6.40 4.18 9.01
C SER A 56 7.02 3.23 7.98
N ASN A 57 7.05 1.93 8.27
CA ASN A 57 7.56 0.92 7.34
C ASN A 57 6.75 0.92 6.03
N ARG A 58 5.42 1.03 6.14
CA ARG A 58 4.53 1.11 4.97
C ARG A 58 4.74 2.39 4.17
N GLU A 59 4.96 3.52 4.82
CA GLU A 59 5.29 4.79 4.16
C GLU A 59 6.65 4.70 3.45
N GLU A 60 7.63 4.00 4.02
CA GLU A 60 8.93 3.75 3.40
C GLU A 60 8.83 2.81 2.19
N ASP A 61 8.10 1.70 2.32
CA ASP A 61 7.80 0.80 1.19
C ASP A 61 7.13 1.57 0.05
N GLN A 62 6.12 2.39 0.37
CA GLN A 62 5.46 3.26 -0.61
C GLN A 62 6.46 4.24 -1.23
N ALA A 63 7.29 4.91 -0.44
CA ALA A 63 8.27 5.88 -0.94
C ALA A 63 9.27 5.25 -1.91
N GLN A 64 9.69 4.00 -1.66
CA GLN A 64 10.48 3.26 -2.63
C GLN A 64 9.67 3.10 -3.91
N VAL A 65 8.47 2.50 -3.86
CA VAL A 65 7.63 2.20 -5.03
C VAL A 65 7.35 3.47 -5.87
N ILE A 66 7.19 4.61 -5.19
CA ILE A 66 6.89 5.93 -5.74
C ILE A 66 8.05 6.54 -6.57
N GLN A 67 9.29 6.04 -6.58
CA GLN A 67 10.33 6.61 -7.45
C GLN A 67 10.11 6.37 -8.96
N ALA A 68 9.18 5.48 -9.32
CA ALA A 68 8.85 5.14 -10.70
C ALA A 68 7.97 6.21 -11.39
N SER A 69 8.32 6.62 -12.62
CA SER A 69 7.54 7.57 -13.43
C SER A 69 7.31 7.02 -14.85
N SER A 70 6.45 7.65 -15.66
CA SER A 70 6.24 7.26 -17.07
C SER A 70 7.54 7.20 -17.90
N LYS A 71 8.62 7.85 -17.45
CA LYS A 71 9.98 7.68 -18.03
C LYS A 71 10.49 6.24 -17.90
N GLU A 72 10.07 5.49 -16.89
CA GLU A 72 10.47 4.10 -16.70
C GLU A 72 9.90 3.16 -17.76
N ILE A 73 8.69 3.40 -18.30
CA ILE A 73 8.22 2.66 -19.47
C ILE A 73 9.20 2.85 -20.62
N ALA A 74 9.52 4.11 -20.95
CA ALA A 74 10.44 4.41 -22.05
C ALA A 74 11.84 3.79 -21.81
N HIS A 75 12.37 3.89 -20.58
CA HIS A 75 13.65 3.28 -20.22
C HIS A 75 13.62 1.74 -20.29
N THR A 76 12.54 1.13 -19.80
CA THR A 76 12.34 -0.33 -19.83
C THR A 76 12.21 -0.81 -21.26
N GLN A 77 11.43 -0.11 -22.09
CA GLN A 77 11.28 -0.43 -23.51
C GLN A 77 12.61 -0.30 -24.26
N VAL A 78 13.40 0.76 -24.03
CA VAL A 78 14.74 0.88 -24.63
C VAL A 78 15.66 -0.26 -24.19
N LYS A 79 15.62 -0.62 -22.90
CA LYS A 79 16.39 -1.74 -22.35
C LYS A 79 15.97 -3.07 -22.97
N LEU A 80 14.67 -3.37 -23.02
CA LEU A 80 14.13 -4.57 -23.63
C LEU A 80 14.45 -4.62 -25.11
N HIS A 81 14.30 -3.53 -25.84
CA HIS A 81 14.63 -3.46 -27.26
C HIS A 81 16.10 -3.79 -27.54
N ARG A 82 17.01 -3.31 -26.69
CA ARG A 82 18.44 -3.63 -26.81
C ARG A 82 18.78 -5.09 -26.50
N LEU A 83 18.02 -5.72 -25.61
CA LEU A 83 18.33 -7.06 -25.09
C LEU A 83 17.51 -8.18 -25.73
N ALA A 84 16.40 -7.84 -26.39
CA ALA A 84 15.51 -8.80 -27.00
C ALA A 84 16.16 -9.45 -28.22
N THR A 85 16.27 -10.78 -28.15
CA THR A 85 16.68 -11.62 -29.27
C THR A 85 15.55 -12.59 -29.57
N LYS A 86 15.57 -13.19 -30.77
CA LYS A 86 14.61 -14.25 -31.12
C LYS A 86 14.55 -15.37 -30.06
N SER A 87 15.71 -15.89 -29.66
CA SER A 87 15.79 -16.98 -28.68
C SER A 87 15.27 -16.57 -27.30
N SER A 88 15.72 -15.41 -26.78
CA SER A 88 15.28 -14.94 -25.47
C SER A 88 13.79 -14.62 -25.44
N SER A 89 13.25 -14.05 -26.52
CA SER A 89 11.82 -13.73 -26.63
C SER A 89 10.97 -14.99 -26.69
N ALA A 90 11.40 -15.99 -27.47
CA ALA A 90 10.72 -17.28 -27.53
C ALA A 90 10.68 -17.95 -26.16
N SER A 91 11.79 -17.94 -25.43
CA SER A 91 11.87 -18.51 -24.07
C SER A 91 10.89 -17.83 -23.12
N LEU A 92 10.82 -16.50 -23.16
CA LEU A 92 9.93 -15.74 -22.28
C LEU A 92 8.46 -15.95 -22.64
N ILE A 93 8.13 -16.02 -23.93
CA ILE A 93 6.79 -16.36 -24.41
C ILE A 93 6.39 -17.74 -23.91
N SER A 94 7.26 -18.75 -24.04
CA SER A 94 6.96 -20.10 -23.54
C SER A 94 6.79 -20.14 -22.01
N GLU A 95 7.55 -19.35 -21.27
CA GLU A 95 7.34 -19.19 -19.83
C GLU A 95 5.94 -18.63 -19.53
N ALA A 96 5.55 -17.56 -20.24
CA ALA A 96 4.22 -16.96 -20.11
C ALA A 96 3.10 -17.94 -20.52
N GLU A 97 3.24 -18.68 -21.62
CA GLU A 97 2.29 -19.69 -22.08
C GLU A 97 2.03 -20.76 -21.00
N VAL A 98 3.10 -21.31 -20.43
CA VAL A 98 3.00 -22.32 -19.36
C VAL A 98 2.33 -21.74 -18.13
N ALA A 99 2.68 -20.51 -17.75
CA ALA A 99 2.14 -19.86 -16.58
C ALA A 99 0.64 -19.53 -16.75
N VAL A 100 0.20 -19.05 -17.93
CA VAL A 100 -1.23 -18.83 -18.22
C VAL A 100 -2.00 -20.16 -18.19
N ALA A 101 -1.49 -21.18 -18.87
CA ALA A 101 -2.15 -22.49 -18.92
C ALA A 101 -2.29 -23.13 -17.52
N TYR A 102 -1.32 -22.89 -16.63
CA TYR A 102 -1.39 -23.36 -15.25
C TYR A 102 -2.51 -22.65 -14.45
N ILE A 103 -2.64 -21.32 -14.61
CA ILE A 103 -3.71 -20.54 -13.98
C ILE A 103 -5.09 -20.95 -14.50
N GLU A 104 -5.23 -21.18 -15.81
CA GLU A 104 -6.47 -21.69 -16.42
C GLU A 104 -6.94 -23.02 -15.82
N GLN A 105 -5.99 -23.90 -15.48
CA GLN A 105 -6.31 -25.21 -14.89
C GLN A 105 -6.66 -25.12 -13.40
N GLN A 106 -6.10 -24.16 -12.67
CA GLN A 106 -6.30 -24.02 -11.22
C GLN A 106 -7.45 -23.09 -10.84
N SER A 107 -7.74 -22.08 -11.65
CA SER A 107 -8.63 -20.99 -11.26
C SER A 107 -10.07 -21.27 -11.65
N ASN A 108 -10.93 -21.48 -10.65
CA ASN A 108 -12.40 -21.41 -10.78
C ASN A 108 -12.94 -20.10 -10.18
N SER A 109 -12.07 -19.12 -9.90
CA SER A 109 -12.42 -17.90 -9.18
C SER A 109 -12.77 -16.77 -10.14
N SER A 110 -14.04 -16.39 -10.20
CA SER A 110 -14.55 -15.25 -10.99
C SER A 110 -13.86 -13.91 -10.70
N ALA A 111 -13.23 -13.77 -9.52
CA ALA A 111 -12.51 -12.56 -9.14
C ALA A 111 -11.27 -12.27 -10.00
N ASP A 112 -10.64 -13.32 -10.56
CA ASP A 112 -9.41 -13.20 -11.35
C ASP A 112 -9.64 -13.37 -12.85
N GLU A 113 -10.88 -13.60 -13.28
CA GLU A 113 -11.25 -13.83 -14.67
C GLU A 113 -10.80 -12.65 -15.56
N GLU A 114 -11.01 -11.42 -15.10
CA GLU A 114 -10.62 -10.21 -15.85
C GLU A 114 -9.10 -10.05 -15.96
N LEU A 115 -8.36 -10.36 -14.88
CA LEU A 115 -6.89 -10.31 -14.89
C LEU A 115 -6.29 -11.39 -15.79
N GLN A 116 -6.88 -12.59 -15.76
CA GLN A 116 -6.50 -13.70 -16.62
C GLN A 116 -6.76 -13.37 -18.09
N ALA A 117 -7.91 -12.77 -18.40
CA ALA A 117 -8.22 -12.30 -19.75
C ALA A 117 -7.21 -11.25 -20.23
N GLN A 118 -6.78 -10.32 -19.36
CA GLN A 118 -5.74 -9.36 -19.69
C GLN A 118 -4.37 -10.02 -19.94
N ALA A 119 -3.97 -10.99 -19.10
CA ALA A 119 -2.73 -11.75 -19.30
C ALA A 119 -2.74 -12.53 -20.62
N GLN A 120 -3.88 -13.15 -20.96
CA GLN A 120 -4.05 -13.88 -22.21
C GLN A 120 -3.98 -12.95 -23.43
N ARG A 121 -4.63 -11.78 -23.39
CA ARG A 121 -4.52 -10.77 -24.46
C ARG A 121 -3.08 -10.29 -24.66
N LEU A 122 -2.34 -10.05 -23.57
CA LEU A 122 -0.92 -9.70 -23.65
C LEU A 122 -0.09 -10.83 -24.29
N LEU A 123 -0.36 -12.08 -23.94
CA LEU A 123 0.32 -13.22 -24.52
C LEU A 123 0.06 -13.34 -26.03
N GLU A 124 -1.18 -13.16 -26.46
CA GLU A 124 -1.55 -13.16 -27.87
C GLU A 124 -0.82 -12.05 -28.65
N MET A 125 -0.75 -10.84 -28.09
CA MET A 125 0.04 -9.75 -28.67
C MET A 125 1.54 -10.07 -28.71
N ALA A 126 2.07 -10.74 -27.69
CA ALA A 126 3.47 -11.16 -27.66
C ALA A 126 3.78 -12.13 -28.82
N VAL A 127 2.94 -13.17 -28.99
CA VAL A 127 3.07 -14.16 -30.07
C VAL A 127 2.92 -13.50 -31.44
N ALA A 128 1.95 -12.61 -31.61
CA ALA A 128 1.72 -11.91 -32.87
C ALA A 128 2.90 -11.02 -33.27
N ASN A 129 3.50 -10.29 -32.32
CA ASN A 129 4.69 -9.46 -32.59
C ASN A 129 5.95 -10.31 -32.82
N TYR A 130 6.08 -11.44 -32.12
CA TYR A 130 7.17 -12.38 -32.35
C TYR A 130 7.16 -12.94 -33.79
N GLN A 131 5.98 -13.26 -34.31
CA GLN A 131 5.80 -13.72 -35.70
C GLN A 131 6.15 -12.66 -36.74
N ARG A 132 6.10 -11.37 -36.37
CA ARG A 132 6.50 -10.23 -37.20
C ARG A 132 7.98 -9.86 -37.04
N ASP A 133 8.76 -10.68 -36.34
CA ASP A 133 10.15 -10.43 -35.97
C ASP A 133 10.37 -9.17 -35.09
N ASP A 134 9.30 -8.59 -34.50
CA ASP A 134 9.42 -7.56 -33.47
C ASP A 134 9.58 -8.19 -32.08
N TYR A 135 10.79 -8.71 -31.85
CA TYR A 135 11.16 -9.39 -30.62
C TYR A 135 11.13 -8.48 -29.39
N ALA A 136 11.36 -7.18 -29.57
CA ALA A 136 11.35 -6.21 -28.50
C ALA A 136 9.94 -6.01 -27.93
N THR A 137 8.98 -5.76 -28.83
CA THR A 137 7.57 -5.62 -28.46
C THR A 137 7.00 -6.96 -27.97
N ALA A 138 7.40 -8.08 -28.58
CA ALA A 138 7.03 -9.42 -28.10
C ALA A 138 7.49 -9.67 -26.67
N THR A 139 8.76 -9.37 -26.35
CA THR A 139 9.31 -9.49 -24.99
C THR A 139 8.55 -8.59 -24.03
N TYR A 140 8.25 -7.35 -24.42
CA TYR A 140 7.52 -6.40 -23.59
C TYR A 140 6.14 -6.90 -23.19
N TYR A 141 5.36 -7.45 -24.13
CA TYR A 141 4.05 -8.01 -23.83
C TYR A 141 4.13 -9.30 -23.02
N ALA A 142 5.07 -10.20 -23.33
CA ALA A 142 5.28 -11.43 -22.55
C ALA A 142 5.67 -11.12 -21.09
N SER A 143 6.56 -10.14 -20.87
CA SER A 143 6.90 -9.68 -19.52
C SER A 143 5.67 -9.15 -18.77
N GLN A 144 4.84 -8.32 -19.40
CA GLN A 144 3.62 -7.80 -18.75
C GLN A 144 2.61 -8.91 -18.45
N ALA A 145 2.48 -9.92 -19.32
CA ALA A 145 1.61 -11.07 -19.06
C ALA A 145 2.04 -11.79 -17.77
N LEU A 146 3.35 -12.00 -17.60
CA LEU A 146 3.92 -12.59 -16.40
C LEU A 146 3.68 -11.74 -15.15
N GLU A 147 3.68 -10.41 -15.23
CA GLU A 147 3.36 -9.55 -14.08
C GLU A 147 1.93 -9.79 -13.57
N PHE A 148 0.95 -9.92 -14.47
CA PHE A 148 -0.42 -10.29 -14.07
C PHE A 148 -0.51 -11.71 -13.54
N ILE A 149 0.18 -12.67 -14.15
CA ILE A 149 0.17 -14.05 -13.66
C ILE A 149 0.81 -14.16 -12.28
N ASN A 150 1.88 -13.42 -12.02
CA ASN A 150 2.51 -13.32 -10.71
C ASN A 150 1.55 -12.72 -9.67
N MET A 151 0.78 -11.70 -10.06
CA MET A 151 -0.27 -11.11 -9.23
C MET A 151 -1.40 -12.12 -8.95
N ILE A 152 -1.85 -12.89 -9.94
CA ILE A 152 -2.88 -13.92 -9.78
C ILE A 152 -2.39 -15.06 -8.89
N SER A 153 -1.14 -15.49 -9.08
CA SER A 153 -0.50 -16.58 -8.35
C SER A 153 -0.19 -16.26 -6.89
N ASP A 154 -0.28 -14.98 -6.48
CA ASP A 154 -0.05 -14.55 -5.11
C ASP A 154 -1.16 -15.08 -4.19
N GLN A 155 -0.92 -16.23 -3.54
CA GLN A 155 -1.86 -16.85 -2.60
C GLN A 155 -2.17 -15.98 -1.37
N GLU A 156 -1.33 -15.00 -1.07
CA GLU A 156 -1.48 -14.12 0.09
C GLU A 156 -2.03 -12.74 -0.29
N ARG A 157 -2.44 -12.56 -1.55
CA ARG A 157 -2.86 -11.27 -2.12
C ARG A 157 -3.91 -10.56 -1.26
N GLU A 158 -4.91 -11.28 -0.77
CA GLU A 158 -6.02 -10.71 0.02
C GLU A 158 -5.73 -10.54 1.52
N GLN A 159 -4.53 -10.92 2.01
CA GLN A 159 -4.27 -10.86 3.44
C GLN A 159 -4.21 -9.41 3.97
N PRO A 160 -4.81 -9.12 5.14
CA PRO A 160 -4.65 -7.83 5.80
C PRO A 160 -3.18 -7.69 6.21
N ASN A 161 -2.48 -6.70 5.66
CA ASN A 161 -1.03 -6.44 5.78
C ASN A 161 -0.14 -7.00 4.66
N ARG A 162 -0.70 -7.41 3.51
CA ARG A 162 0.13 -7.70 2.32
C ARG A 162 1.02 -6.50 1.98
N THR A 163 2.30 -6.74 1.72
CA THR A 163 3.24 -5.71 1.27
C THR A 163 2.97 -5.31 -0.18
N THR A 164 3.45 -4.15 -0.57
CA THR A 164 3.39 -3.74 -1.98
C THR A 164 4.45 -4.48 -2.77
N ILE A 165 4.05 -5.17 -3.83
CA ILE A 165 4.94 -5.90 -4.73
C ILE A 165 5.11 -5.08 -6.00
N ARG A 166 6.36 -4.77 -6.34
CA ARG A 166 6.68 -4.05 -7.58
C ARG A 166 6.59 -4.97 -8.77
N PHE A 167 6.10 -4.41 -9.88
CA PHE A 167 6.30 -5.02 -11.18
C PHE A 167 7.75 -4.78 -11.63
N ASN A 168 8.34 -5.77 -12.29
CA ASN A 168 9.64 -5.61 -12.93
C ASN A 168 9.49 -4.88 -14.27
N THR A 169 8.33 -5.04 -14.91
CA THR A 169 7.95 -4.35 -16.14
C THR A 169 6.68 -3.51 -15.88
N PRO A 170 6.76 -2.18 -15.98
CA PRO A 170 5.57 -1.34 -15.86
C PRO A 170 4.52 -1.67 -16.93
N ILE A 171 3.26 -1.67 -16.52
CA ILE A 171 2.12 -2.03 -17.36
C ILE A 171 1.40 -0.75 -17.77
N MET A 172 1.19 -0.56 -19.07
CA MET A 172 0.41 0.57 -19.58
C MET A 172 -1.07 0.19 -19.57
N LEU A 173 -1.87 1.01 -18.91
CA LEU A 173 -3.29 0.75 -18.68
C LEU A 173 -4.14 1.94 -19.12
N GLN A 174 -5.43 1.70 -19.30
CA GLN A 174 -6.44 2.74 -19.39
C GLN A 174 -7.62 2.43 -18.48
N THR A 175 -8.28 3.46 -17.99
CA THR A 175 -9.52 3.31 -17.23
C THR A 175 -10.67 2.91 -18.16
N ILE A 176 -11.43 1.87 -17.82
CA ILE A 176 -12.59 1.44 -18.62
C ILE A 176 -13.86 2.22 -18.27
N THR A 177 -13.86 2.89 -17.14
CA THR A 177 -14.96 3.70 -16.60
C THR A 177 -14.40 4.78 -15.68
N GLU A 178 -15.25 5.61 -15.08
CA GLU A 178 -14.82 6.52 -14.02
C GLU A 178 -14.22 5.74 -12.84
N ALA A 179 -12.98 6.10 -12.46
CA ALA A 179 -12.22 5.36 -11.47
C ALA A 179 -11.66 6.27 -10.37
N ASN A 180 -11.86 5.89 -9.12
CA ASN A 180 -11.31 6.62 -7.98
C ASN A 180 -9.83 6.30 -7.80
N LEU A 181 -8.98 7.33 -7.88
CA LEU A 181 -7.58 7.25 -7.51
C LEU A 181 -7.44 7.49 -6.00
N ARG A 182 -6.93 6.51 -5.26
CA ARG A 182 -6.88 6.54 -3.79
C ARG A 182 -5.47 6.67 -3.24
N ARG A 183 -5.36 7.17 -2.00
CA ARG A 183 -4.07 7.31 -1.31
C ARG A 183 -3.44 5.99 -0.89
N GLU A 184 -4.26 4.99 -0.62
CA GLU A 184 -3.83 3.67 -0.14
C GLU A 184 -4.71 2.59 -0.81
N PRO A 185 -4.23 1.32 -0.87
CA PRO A 185 -4.94 0.21 -1.52
C PRO A 185 -6.11 -0.31 -0.66
N SER A 186 -7.11 0.52 -0.43
CA SER A 186 -8.33 0.16 0.28
C SER A 186 -9.51 1.07 -0.09
N ARG A 187 -10.71 0.50 -0.06
CA ARG A 187 -11.98 1.20 -0.39
C ARG A 187 -12.33 2.28 0.62
N ASP A 188 -11.80 2.23 1.84
CA ASP A 188 -12.10 3.17 2.93
C ASP A 188 -11.10 4.33 3.01
N LYS A 189 -10.07 4.33 2.15
CA LYS A 189 -8.98 5.30 2.17
C LYS A 189 -9.31 6.52 1.30
N ALA A 190 -8.74 7.67 1.64
CA ALA A 190 -9.04 8.93 0.98
C ALA A 190 -8.86 8.85 -0.56
N ILE A 191 -9.83 9.39 -1.28
CA ILE A 191 -9.77 9.62 -2.72
C ILE A 191 -8.91 10.86 -2.95
N ILE A 192 -7.89 10.74 -3.80
CA ILE A 192 -7.01 11.83 -4.21
C ILE A 192 -7.55 12.49 -5.47
N ASP A 193 -8.08 11.70 -6.40
CA ASP A 193 -8.61 12.18 -7.68
C ASP A 193 -9.66 11.21 -8.26
N VAL A 194 -10.43 11.67 -9.24
CA VAL A 194 -11.42 10.89 -9.99
C VAL A 194 -11.02 10.88 -11.47
N LEU A 195 -10.56 9.73 -11.93
CA LEU A 195 -10.07 9.52 -13.29
C LEU A 195 -11.26 9.28 -14.23
N GLN A 196 -11.31 10.01 -15.33
CA GLN A 196 -12.32 9.83 -16.37
C GLN A 196 -12.07 8.52 -17.14
N GLN A 197 -13.08 7.98 -17.82
CA GLN A 197 -12.91 6.84 -18.72
C GLN A 197 -11.87 7.16 -19.82
N GLY A 198 -11.02 6.19 -20.15
CA GLY A 198 -9.94 6.32 -21.14
C GLY A 198 -8.69 7.05 -20.61
N THR A 199 -8.62 7.36 -19.32
CA THR A 199 -7.43 7.97 -18.72
C THR A 199 -6.28 6.97 -18.78
N VAL A 200 -5.17 7.40 -19.38
CA VAL A 200 -3.95 6.59 -19.52
C VAL A 200 -3.18 6.55 -18.20
N LEU A 201 -2.76 5.36 -17.83
CA LEU A 201 -2.09 5.06 -16.57
C LEU A 201 -0.85 4.19 -16.80
N THR A 202 0.11 4.34 -15.90
CA THR A 202 1.26 3.44 -15.78
C THR A 202 1.18 2.74 -14.44
N ALA A 203 0.96 1.42 -14.43
CA ALA A 203 1.00 0.61 -13.21
C ALA A 203 2.42 0.09 -12.95
N ASN A 204 2.92 0.31 -11.73
CA ASN A 204 4.29 -0.04 -11.33
C ASN A 204 4.36 -1.07 -10.21
N ALA A 205 3.24 -1.33 -9.53
CA ALA A 205 3.16 -2.26 -8.42
C ALA A 205 1.72 -2.66 -8.15
N TYR A 206 1.55 -3.70 -7.34
CA TYR A 206 0.26 -4.09 -6.79
C TYR A 206 0.33 -4.36 -5.29
N GLN A 207 -0.83 -4.29 -4.65
CA GLN A 207 -1.06 -4.78 -3.31
C GLN A 207 -2.51 -5.25 -3.23
N GLY A 208 -2.71 -6.54 -3.00
CA GLY A 208 -4.05 -7.09 -3.14
C GLY A 208 -4.55 -6.96 -4.58
N ASN A 209 -5.83 -6.62 -4.75
CA ASN A 209 -6.42 -6.28 -6.05
C ASN A 209 -6.20 -4.81 -6.47
N TRP A 210 -5.33 -4.09 -5.77
CA TRP A 210 -5.05 -2.69 -6.06
C TRP A 210 -3.76 -2.55 -6.85
N LEU A 211 -3.80 -1.71 -7.86
CA LEU A 211 -2.66 -1.35 -8.67
C LEU A 211 -2.19 0.05 -8.26
N MET A 212 -0.91 0.19 -7.99
CA MET A 212 -0.30 1.51 -7.81
C MET A 212 0.01 2.08 -9.19
N VAL A 213 -0.70 3.15 -9.53
CA VAL A 213 -0.67 3.76 -10.84
C VAL A 213 -0.12 5.19 -10.79
N GLN A 214 0.42 5.62 -11.91
CA GLN A 214 0.79 7.00 -12.18
C GLN A 214 0.07 7.48 -13.45
N THR A 215 -0.52 8.67 -13.37
CA THR A 215 -1.09 9.42 -14.51
C THR A 215 0.01 10.20 -15.25
N ASP A 216 -0.33 10.69 -16.45
CA ASP A 216 0.52 11.55 -17.27
C ASP A 216 0.98 12.85 -16.56
N ASN A 217 0.10 13.43 -15.74
CA ASN A 217 0.38 14.61 -14.92
C ASN A 217 1.24 14.32 -13.67
N ASN A 218 1.82 13.11 -13.59
CA ASN A 218 2.63 12.60 -12.47
C ASN A 218 1.87 12.44 -11.13
N THR A 219 0.53 12.45 -11.15
CA THR A 219 -0.26 12.09 -9.97
C THR A 219 -0.19 10.59 -9.76
N ARG A 220 -0.02 10.19 -8.49
CA ARG A 220 0.13 8.79 -8.10
C ARG A 220 -0.93 8.39 -7.11
N GLY A 221 -1.36 7.14 -7.20
CA GLY A 221 -2.28 6.56 -6.24
C GLY A 221 -2.62 5.12 -6.58
N TRP A 222 -3.67 4.64 -5.94
CA TRP A 222 -4.13 3.27 -6.03
C TRP A 222 -5.47 3.21 -6.75
N VAL A 223 -5.57 2.32 -7.72
CA VAL A 223 -6.81 2.04 -8.46
C VAL A 223 -7.12 0.55 -8.33
N PHE A 224 -8.39 0.19 -8.32
CA PHE A 224 -8.80 -1.21 -8.26
C PHE A 224 -8.65 -1.86 -9.64
N ASN A 225 -8.11 -3.07 -9.72
CA ASN A 225 -7.74 -3.71 -10.98
C ASN A 225 -8.90 -3.88 -11.98
N THR A 226 -10.14 -4.08 -11.52
CA THR A 226 -11.31 -4.24 -12.39
C THR A 226 -11.78 -2.94 -13.05
N LEU A 227 -11.17 -1.80 -12.72
CA LEU A 227 -11.53 -0.49 -13.30
C LEU A 227 -10.58 -0.08 -14.42
N VAL A 228 -9.61 -0.93 -14.74
CA VAL A 228 -8.57 -0.67 -15.73
C VAL A 228 -8.35 -1.88 -16.60
N GLU A 229 -7.89 -1.62 -17.82
CA GLU A 229 -7.48 -2.64 -18.76
C GLU A 229 -6.14 -2.29 -19.38
N ILE A 230 -5.47 -3.30 -19.93
CA ILE A 230 -4.27 -3.12 -20.74
C ILE A 230 -4.53 -2.13 -21.89
N MET A 231 -3.60 -1.20 -22.06
CA MET A 231 -3.56 -0.36 -23.25
C MET A 231 -2.65 -1.01 -24.29
N GLU A 232 -3.20 -1.25 -25.48
CA GLU A 232 -2.41 -1.71 -26.62
C GLU A 232 -1.62 -0.53 -27.20
N ILE A 233 -0.29 -0.65 -27.23
CA ILE A 233 0.57 0.32 -27.93
C ILE A 233 0.56 -0.04 -29.41
N ASP A 234 -0.45 0.41 -30.12
CA ASP A 234 -0.50 0.28 -31.57
C ASP A 234 0.54 1.24 -32.17
N ARG A 235 1.65 0.72 -32.70
CA ARG A 235 2.64 1.56 -33.39
C ARG A 235 2.21 1.72 -34.85
N PRO A 236 2.10 2.96 -35.37
CA PRO A 236 1.85 3.22 -36.78
C PRO A 236 3.03 2.80 -37.67
#